data_AF-A0A2Z2MLP8-F1
#
_entry.id   AF-A0A2Z2MLP8-F1
#
_cell.length_a   1.000
_cell.length_b   1.000
_cell.length_c   1.000
_cell.angle_alpha   90.00
_cell.angle_beta   90.00
_cell.angle_gamma   90.00
#
_symmetry.space_group_name_H-M   'P 1'
#
loop_
_entity.id
_entity.type
_entity.pdbx_description
1 polymer ?
#
loop_
_entity_poly.entity_id
_entity_poly.type
_entity_poly.pdbx_seq_one_letter_code
_entity_poly.pdbx_strand_id
1 'polypeptide(L)'
;MKGKNLKFLIILLIVLIGAYPVKAAPYWVKPGVYVKYAALRHEEIARKYESGGASLSTGDVVLEVNGTYIQMSALGDTYLTFTIVGDKGDYLLMKLSLEMFNVTIKQFGDKTVILWPESALISKKNLNNETLFNVTEARYSCTYKIRKDDGMVFDTAGTNYGHTILWDDLGNAPITMDQPFQLVGFADNSVSRVVNVTPLDVTVITKTSNFTKPAIYVRTAGGGSIKTPVGEVSFSGTDAVLYFDGSTGMFVTGFFPTAPDLAACGVKLVYFMDQWGMYMSRNHKEKGKLYTYGIGFYDTNSEFGAAETVQFSKSETDTRYLYTAVVLLLVLALFVAWRKRR
;
A
#
# COMPACT_ATOMS: atom_id res chain seq x y z
N MET A 1 36.71 -13.12 -35.47
CA MET A 1 35.75 -12.02 -35.76
C MET A 1 36.52 -10.79 -36.21
N LYS A 2 36.31 -10.29 -37.44
CA LYS A 2 36.97 -9.06 -37.93
C LYS A 2 36.51 -7.86 -37.09
N GLY A 3 37.42 -6.95 -36.73
CA GLY A 3 37.19 -5.83 -35.81
C GLY A 3 36.05 -4.84 -36.16
N LYS A 4 35.41 -4.98 -37.32
CA LYS A 4 34.21 -4.21 -37.70
C LYS A 4 32.92 -4.72 -37.03
N ASN A 5 32.81 -6.03 -36.75
CA ASN A 5 31.61 -6.59 -36.09
C ASN A 5 31.60 -6.28 -34.59
N LEU A 6 32.77 -6.11 -33.97
CA LEU A 6 32.90 -5.76 -32.55
C LEU A 6 32.43 -4.32 -32.28
N LYS A 7 32.76 -3.37 -33.15
CA LYS A 7 32.33 -1.97 -33.02
C LYS A 7 30.80 -1.82 -33.10
N PHE A 8 30.14 -2.59 -33.96
CA PHE A 8 28.68 -2.59 -34.08
C PHE A 8 28.00 -3.15 -32.82
N LEU A 9 28.53 -4.25 -32.27
CA LEU A 9 28.05 -4.83 -31.02
C LEU A 9 28.22 -3.85 -29.84
N ILE A 10 29.36 -3.14 -29.77
CA ILE A 10 29.63 -2.13 -28.74
C ILE A 10 28.63 -0.97 -28.82
N ILE A 11 28.32 -0.46 -30.02
CA ILE A 11 27.36 0.63 -30.19
C ILE A 11 25.93 0.19 -29.78
N LEU A 12 25.52 -1.02 -30.16
CA LEU A 12 24.24 -1.59 -29.73
C LEU A 12 24.18 -1.73 -28.20
N LEU A 13 25.26 -2.18 -27.58
CA LEU A 13 25.37 -2.30 -26.12
C LEU A 13 25.26 -0.93 -25.44
N ILE A 14 25.92 0.11 -25.96
CA ILE A 14 25.85 1.48 -25.43
C ILE A 14 24.43 2.05 -25.50
N VAL A 15 23.70 1.79 -26.59
CA VAL A 15 22.30 2.23 -26.75
C VAL A 15 21.36 1.48 -25.79
N LEU A 16 21.59 0.19 -25.55
CA LEU A 16 20.83 -0.60 -24.57
C LEU A 16 21.15 -0.21 -23.12
N ILE A 17 22.40 0.18 -22.83
CA ILE A 17 22.82 0.70 -21.51
C ILE A 17 22.22 2.09 -21.25
N GLY A 18 21.91 2.86 -22.30
CA GLY A 18 21.28 4.18 -22.19
C GLY A 18 19.76 4.16 -22.00
N ALA A 19 19.13 2.99 -21.96
CA ALA A 19 17.72 2.88 -21.56
C ALA A 19 17.63 3.19 -20.06
N TYR A 20 17.22 4.42 -19.73
CA TYR A 20 17.04 4.84 -18.34
C TYR A 20 16.09 3.85 -17.62
N PRO A 21 16.41 3.42 -16.39
CA PRO A 21 15.49 2.63 -15.60
C PRO A 21 14.21 3.46 -15.39
N VAL A 22 13.09 2.93 -15.88
CA VAL A 22 11.77 3.48 -15.59
C VAL A 22 11.52 3.22 -14.11
N LYS A 23 11.30 4.28 -13.32
CA LYS A 23 11.02 4.16 -11.89
C LYS A 23 9.63 3.54 -11.71
N ALA A 24 9.49 2.64 -10.74
CA ALA A 24 8.22 1.99 -10.43
C ALA A 24 7.23 2.89 -9.66
N ALA A 25 7.71 3.98 -9.05
CA ALA A 25 6.84 4.94 -8.38
C ALA A 25 5.88 5.61 -9.39
N PRO A 26 4.55 5.55 -9.18
CA PRO A 26 3.59 6.22 -10.04
C PRO A 26 3.84 7.72 -10.16
N TYR A 27 3.42 8.33 -11.27
CA TYR A 27 3.65 9.76 -11.58
C TYR A 27 3.12 10.72 -10.50
N TRP A 28 2.10 10.31 -9.74
CA TRP A 28 1.51 11.09 -8.67
C TRP A 28 2.33 11.11 -7.38
N VAL A 29 3.36 10.26 -7.28
CA VAL A 29 4.19 10.09 -6.09
C VAL A 29 5.25 11.19 -6.02
N LYS A 30 4.87 12.33 -5.42
CA LYS A 30 5.75 13.49 -5.21
C LYS A 30 5.59 14.09 -3.80
N PRO A 31 6.62 14.77 -3.26
CA PRO A 31 6.52 15.40 -1.94
C PRO A 31 5.31 16.34 -1.82
N GLY A 32 4.63 16.28 -0.68
CA GLY A 32 3.41 17.01 -0.39
C GLY A 32 2.12 16.28 -0.76
N VAL A 33 2.19 15.21 -1.57
CA VAL A 33 1.01 14.39 -1.85
C VAL A 33 0.65 13.51 -0.65
N TYR A 34 -0.64 13.40 -0.37
CA TYR A 34 -1.19 12.46 0.58
C TYR A 34 -2.26 11.57 -0.04
N VAL A 35 -2.41 10.38 0.52
CA VAL A 35 -3.55 9.49 0.28
C VAL A 35 -4.14 9.12 1.63
N LYS A 36 -5.43 9.36 1.80
CA LYS A 36 -6.18 9.14 3.03
C LYS A 36 -7.20 8.04 2.81
N TYR A 37 -7.20 7.09 3.74
CA TYR A 37 -8.12 5.97 3.81
C TYR A 37 -8.96 6.08 5.07
N ALA A 38 -10.18 5.53 5.04
CA ALA A 38 -11.10 5.56 6.15
C ALA A 38 -11.86 4.24 6.33
N ALA A 39 -12.14 3.91 7.58
CA ALA A 39 -13.18 2.99 7.98
C ALA A 39 -14.20 3.78 8.80
N LEU A 40 -15.40 3.94 8.25
CA LEU A 40 -16.37 4.89 8.77
C LEU A 40 -17.41 4.17 9.63
N ARG A 41 -17.79 4.80 10.75
CA ARG A 41 -18.88 4.30 11.60
C ARG A 41 -20.21 4.48 10.87
N HIS A 42 -21.10 3.50 11.05
CA HIS A 42 -22.47 3.60 10.57
C HIS A 42 -23.45 3.17 11.66
N GLU A 43 -24.27 4.09 12.15
CA GLU A 43 -25.11 3.88 13.35
C GLU A 43 -26.08 2.70 13.23
N GLU A 44 -26.61 2.41 12.04
CA GLU A 44 -27.47 1.23 11.88
C GLU A 44 -26.71 -0.09 12.01
N ILE A 45 -25.46 -0.13 11.56
CA ILE A 45 -24.61 -1.31 11.69
C ILE A 45 -24.19 -1.43 13.16
N ALA A 46 -23.69 -0.36 13.76
CA ALA A 46 -23.28 -0.36 15.16
C ALA A 46 -24.41 -0.82 16.10
N ARG A 47 -25.61 -0.23 16.01
CA ARG A 47 -26.78 -0.63 16.82
C ARG A 47 -27.16 -2.09 16.63
N LYS A 48 -27.04 -2.63 15.41
CA LYS A 48 -27.34 -4.04 15.14
C LYS A 48 -26.39 -4.97 15.89
N TYR A 49 -25.08 -4.68 15.91
CA TYR A 49 -24.13 -5.49 16.68
C TYR A 49 -24.35 -5.32 18.19
N GLU A 50 -24.58 -4.09 18.64
CA GLU A 50 -24.86 -3.77 20.05
C GLU A 50 -26.10 -4.52 20.57
N SER A 51 -27.18 -4.59 19.77
CA SER A 51 -28.38 -5.38 20.11
C SER A 51 -28.12 -6.89 20.23
N GLY A 52 -27.05 -7.38 19.59
CA GLY A 52 -26.60 -8.76 19.69
C GLY A 52 -25.59 -8.99 20.81
N GLY A 53 -25.30 -7.99 21.65
CA GLY A 53 -24.32 -8.08 22.73
C GLY A 53 -22.87 -7.97 22.27
N ALA A 54 -22.62 -7.52 21.04
CA ALA A 54 -21.28 -7.32 20.48
C ALA A 54 -21.04 -5.84 20.18
N SER A 55 -19.79 -5.38 20.24
CA SER A 55 -19.41 -4.10 19.64
C SER A 55 -18.62 -4.36 18.37
N LEU A 56 -18.84 -3.53 17.35
CA LEU A 56 -18.07 -3.57 16.12
C LEU A 56 -17.23 -2.30 16.05
N SER A 57 -15.92 -2.47 16.15
CA SER A 57 -14.93 -1.42 15.93
C SER A 57 -14.86 -1.06 14.45
N THR A 58 -14.47 0.18 14.12
CA THR A 58 -14.03 0.55 12.77
C THR A 58 -12.55 0.29 12.56
N GLY A 59 -11.79 0.21 13.66
CA GLY A 59 -10.36 -0.05 13.68
C GLY A 59 -9.96 -0.75 14.98
N ASP A 60 -9.33 -1.92 14.89
CA ASP A 60 -8.52 -2.50 15.96
C ASP A 60 -7.06 -2.47 15.54
N VAL A 61 -6.20 -1.88 16.37
CA VAL A 61 -4.77 -1.70 16.06
C VAL A 61 -3.94 -2.17 17.24
N VAL A 62 -2.96 -3.03 16.98
CA VAL A 62 -1.93 -3.40 17.95
C VAL A 62 -0.61 -2.80 17.49
N LEU A 63 0.03 -2.04 18.36
CA LEU A 63 1.30 -1.38 18.09
C LEU A 63 2.27 -1.56 19.25
N GLU A 64 3.56 -1.52 18.92
CA GLU A 64 4.65 -1.55 19.89
C GLU A 64 5.42 -0.22 19.81
N VAL A 65 5.37 0.56 20.87
CA VAL A 65 6.04 1.87 20.96
C VAL A 65 6.92 1.90 22.18
N ASN A 66 8.24 2.04 21.97
CA ASN A 66 9.25 2.11 23.04
C ASN A 66 9.18 0.91 24.03
N GLY A 67 8.82 -0.27 23.51
CA GLY A 67 8.65 -1.50 24.30
C GLY A 67 7.31 -1.63 25.03
N THR A 68 6.43 -0.62 24.95
CA THR A 68 5.05 -0.71 25.44
C THR A 68 4.16 -1.24 24.32
N TYR A 69 3.40 -2.29 24.63
CA TYR A 69 2.38 -2.82 23.72
C TYR A 69 1.04 -2.15 23.97
N ILE A 70 0.42 -1.73 22.88
CA ILE A 70 -0.78 -0.90 22.92
C ILE A 70 -1.79 -1.50 21.96
N GLN A 71 -2.97 -1.83 22.49
CA GLN A 71 -4.13 -2.24 21.70
C GLN A 71 -5.14 -1.10 21.71
N MET A 72 -5.55 -0.63 20.54
CA MET A 72 -6.54 0.42 20.36
C MET A 72 -7.74 -0.12 19.60
N SER A 73 -8.94 0.14 20.10
CA SER A 73 -10.20 -0.21 19.45
C SER A 73 -11.06 1.04 19.29
N ALA A 74 -11.30 1.45 18.05
CA ALA A 74 -12.13 2.62 17.72
C ALA A 74 -13.59 2.23 17.53
N LEU A 75 -14.48 2.85 18.29
CA LEU A 75 -15.92 2.75 18.08
C LEU A 75 -16.47 3.89 17.20
N GLY A 76 -15.70 4.96 17.00
CA GLY A 76 -15.98 6.05 16.05
C GLY A 76 -15.34 5.80 14.68
N ASP A 77 -15.04 6.85 13.92
CA ASP A 77 -14.32 6.73 12.65
C ASP A 77 -12.84 6.41 12.86
N THR A 78 -12.23 5.77 11.87
CA THR A 78 -10.78 5.55 11.79
C THR A 78 -10.25 6.06 10.46
N TYR A 79 -9.17 6.84 10.50
CA TYR A 79 -8.49 7.36 9.32
C TYR A 79 -7.02 6.97 9.31
N LEU A 80 -6.53 6.61 8.12
CA LEU A 80 -5.14 6.27 7.88
C LEU A 80 -4.63 7.13 6.72
N THR A 81 -3.68 8.01 7.00
CA THR A 81 -3.14 8.96 6.03
C THR A 81 -1.67 8.65 5.77
N PHE A 82 -1.32 8.49 4.50
CA PHE A 82 0.06 8.37 4.03
C PHE A 82 0.43 9.65 3.31
N THR A 83 1.51 10.30 3.75
CA THR A 83 2.00 11.55 3.17
C THR A 83 3.43 11.38 2.72
N ILE A 84 3.72 11.77 1.48
CA ILE A 84 5.09 11.84 0.98
C ILE A 84 5.69 13.13 1.51
N VAL A 85 6.59 13.03 2.49
CA VAL A 85 7.20 14.20 3.14
C VAL A 85 8.53 14.60 2.50
N GLY A 86 9.12 13.75 1.65
CA GLY A 86 10.32 14.10 0.91
C GLY A 86 10.72 13.06 -0.14
N ASP A 87 11.61 13.47 -1.03
CA ASP A 87 12.27 12.60 -2.01
C ASP A 87 13.79 12.70 -1.79
N LYS A 88 14.45 11.57 -1.51
CA LYS A 88 15.88 11.49 -1.19
C LYS A 88 16.54 10.35 -1.95
N GLY A 89 17.22 10.67 -3.05
CA GLY A 89 17.99 9.70 -3.84
C GLY A 89 17.08 8.63 -4.42
N ASP A 90 17.19 7.40 -3.95
CA ASP A 90 16.40 6.24 -4.41
C ASP A 90 15.13 6.01 -3.58
N TYR A 91 14.90 6.82 -2.54
CA TYR A 91 13.82 6.62 -1.58
C TYR A 91 12.88 7.82 -1.48
N LEU A 92 11.61 7.51 -1.31
CA LEU A 92 10.58 8.43 -0.83
C LEU A 92 10.53 8.35 0.68
N LEU A 93 10.53 9.50 1.34
CA LEU A 93 10.29 9.59 2.77
C LEU A 93 8.79 9.73 2.99
N MET A 94 8.21 8.78 3.71
CA MET A 94 6.78 8.70 3.98
C MET A 94 6.51 9.05 5.45
N LYS A 95 5.36 9.66 5.70
CA LYS A 95 4.76 9.79 7.03
C LYS A 95 3.42 9.09 7.03
N LEU A 96 3.24 8.15 7.95
CA LEU A 96 1.94 7.54 8.23
C LEU A 96 1.35 8.22 9.45
N SER A 97 0.06 8.57 9.37
CA SER A 97 -0.73 9.13 10.45
C SER A 97 -2.02 8.33 10.62
N LEU A 98 -2.23 7.79 11.81
CA LEU A 98 -3.43 7.06 12.22
C LEU A 98 -4.22 7.95 13.17
N GLU A 99 -5.49 8.20 12.85
CA GLU A 99 -6.43 8.96 13.66
C GLU A 99 -7.64 8.09 13.95
N MET A 100 -7.98 7.92 15.22
CA MET A 100 -9.05 7.04 15.68
C MET A 100 -9.95 7.82 16.64
N PHE A 101 -11.27 7.66 16.52
CA PHE A 101 -12.25 8.37 17.34
C PHE A 101 -13.04 7.41 18.25
N ASN A 102 -13.40 7.89 19.44
CA ASN A 102 -14.05 7.12 20.51
C ASN A 102 -13.32 5.79 20.77
N VAL A 103 -12.13 5.88 21.35
CA VAL A 103 -11.14 4.82 21.37
C VAL A 103 -10.99 4.25 22.78
N THR A 104 -11.00 2.93 22.85
CA THR A 104 -10.53 2.19 24.02
C THR A 104 -9.07 1.80 23.78
N ILE A 105 -8.17 2.18 24.68
CA ILE A 105 -6.74 1.88 24.61
C ILE A 105 -6.37 0.99 25.80
N LYS A 106 -5.81 -0.18 25.51
CA LYS A 106 -5.18 -1.05 26.50
C LYS A 106 -3.67 -0.97 26.34
N GLN A 107 -2.96 -0.71 27.42
CA GLN A 107 -1.50 -0.70 27.44
C GLN A 107 -0.97 -1.76 28.39
N PHE A 108 0.02 -2.52 27.92
CA PHE A 108 0.70 -3.56 28.67
C PHE A 108 2.12 -3.10 29.04
N GLY A 109 2.46 -3.23 30.32
CA GLY A 109 3.76 -2.84 30.88
C GLY A 109 3.71 -1.60 31.77
N ASP A 110 4.86 -1.28 32.37
CA ASP A 110 4.96 -0.26 33.44
C ASP A 110 4.96 1.19 32.91
N LYS A 111 5.15 1.38 31.61
CA LYS A 111 5.23 2.69 30.96
C LYS A 111 3.93 3.03 30.25
N THR A 112 3.32 4.15 30.64
CA THR A 112 2.22 4.75 29.90
C THR A 112 2.76 5.54 28.70
N VAL A 113 2.23 5.25 27.51
CA VAL A 113 2.49 6.01 26.28
C VAL A 113 1.25 6.83 25.97
N ILE A 114 1.39 8.15 25.89
CA ILE A 114 0.26 9.02 25.59
C ILE A 114 0.11 9.14 24.07
N LEU A 115 -1.00 8.63 23.54
CA LEU A 115 -1.37 8.69 22.12
C LEU A 115 -2.58 9.60 21.88
N TRP A 116 -2.89 10.50 22.81
CA TRP A 116 -4.06 11.37 22.77
C TRP A 116 -3.72 12.72 23.39
N PRO A 117 -4.39 13.83 23.01
CA PRO A 117 -4.23 15.09 23.72
C PRO A 117 -4.85 15.02 25.11
N GLU A 118 -4.37 15.80 26.07
CA GLU A 118 -4.89 15.77 27.46
C GLU A 118 -6.41 15.93 27.54
N SER A 119 -6.99 16.79 26.69
CA SER A 119 -8.44 17.03 26.63
C SER A 119 -9.26 15.83 26.15
N ALA A 120 -8.63 14.81 25.58
CA ALA A 120 -9.32 13.64 25.05
C ALA A 120 -9.54 12.53 26.08
N LEU A 121 -8.90 12.59 27.26
CA LEU A 121 -9.03 11.53 28.27
C LEU A 121 -10.42 11.57 28.93
N ILE A 122 -11.20 10.50 28.76
CA ILE A 122 -12.51 10.34 29.40
C ILE A 122 -12.36 9.61 30.73
N SER A 123 -11.63 8.49 30.72
CA SER A 123 -11.40 7.68 31.92
C SER A 123 -10.13 6.85 31.84
N LYS A 124 -9.57 6.55 33.01
CA LYS A 124 -8.41 5.67 33.20
C LYS A 124 -8.77 4.61 34.25
N LYS A 125 -8.47 3.35 33.96
CA LYS A 125 -8.62 2.23 34.89
C LYS A 125 -7.35 1.39 34.89
N ASN A 126 -6.74 1.25 36.06
CA ASN A 126 -5.60 0.34 36.23
C ASN A 126 -6.14 -1.06 36.56
N LEU A 127 -5.64 -2.06 35.84
CA LEU A 127 -5.84 -3.49 36.09
C LEU A 127 -4.45 -4.09 36.38
N ASN A 128 -4.40 -5.29 36.96
CA ASN A 128 -3.13 -5.85 37.48
C ASN A 128 -1.95 -5.79 36.49
N ASN A 129 -2.18 -6.12 35.21
CA ASN A 129 -1.14 -6.17 34.17
C ASN A 129 -1.42 -5.25 32.96
N GLU A 130 -2.49 -4.44 33.01
CA GLU A 130 -2.84 -3.55 31.91
C GLU A 130 -3.45 -2.24 32.41
N THR A 131 -3.24 -1.16 31.68
CA THR A 131 -3.94 0.10 31.90
C THR A 131 -4.92 0.35 30.77
N LEU A 132 -6.19 0.54 31.13
CA LEU A 132 -7.27 0.86 30.20
C LEU A 132 -7.51 2.37 30.20
N PHE A 133 -7.55 2.96 29.02
CA PHE A 133 -7.93 4.35 28.79
C PHE A 133 -9.12 4.38 27.84
N ASN A 134 -10.12 5.19 28.16
CA ASN A 134 -11.14 5.57 27.19
C ASN A 134 -10.87 7.02 26.81
N VAL A 135 -10.75 7.28 25.51
CA VAL A 135 -10.41 8.60 24.98
C VAL A 135 -11.35 8.97 23.83
N THR A 136 -11.63 10.26 23.66
CA THR A 136 -12.45 10.75 22.53
C THR A 136 -11.71 10.63 21.21
N GLU A 137 -10.38 10.76 21.22
CA GLU A 137 -9.52 10.60 20.05
C GLU A 137 -8.15 10.04 20.42
N ALA A 138 -7.56 9.26 19.51
CA ALA A 138 -6.19 8.79 19.57
C ALA A 138 -5.49 9.07 18.24
N ARG A 139 -4.22 9.48 18.32
CA ARG A 139 -3.39 9.83 17.17
C ARG A 139 -2.02 9.19 17.29
N TYR A 140 -1.61 8.50 16.23
CA TYR A 140 -0.28 7.91 16.10
C TYR A 140 0.35 8.33 14.79
N SER A 141 1.66 8.59 14.79
CA SER A 141 2.38 8.87 13.55
C SER A 141 3.82 8.39 13.60
N CYS A 142 4.34 8.05 12.43
CA CYS A 142 5.66 7.50 12.21
C CYS A 142 6.16 7.90 10.82
N THR A 143 7.46 7.73 10.58
CA THR A 143 8.06 7.91 9.26
C THR A 143 8.73 6.62 8.82
N TYR A 144 8.68 6.34 7.52
CA TYR A 144 9.30 5.19 6.89
C TYR A 144 9.75 5.56 5.47
N LYS A 145 10.36 4.63 4.75
CA LYS A 145 10.89 4.85 3.39
C LYS A 145 10.25 3.89 2.40
N ILE A 146 10.00 4.35 1.18
CA ILE A 146 9.66 3.48 0.04
C ILE A 146 10.73 3.65 -1.03
N ARG A 147 11.32 2.56 -1.51
CA ARG A 147 12.27 2.61 -2.62
C ARG A 147 11.53 2.79 -3.94
N LYS A 148 11.99 3.75 -4.75
CA LYS A 148 11.29 4.18 -5.98
C LYS A 148 11.32 3.16 -7.11
N ASP A 149 12.33 2.29 -7.11
CA ASP A 149 12.57 1.35 -8.23
C ASP A 149 11.66 0.13 -8.18
N ASP A 150 11.17 -0.25 -6.99
CA ASP A 150 10.42 -1.50 -6.80
C ASP A 150 9.34 -1.44 -5.72
N GLY A 151 9.04 -0.25 -5.18
CA GLY A 151 8.00 -0.07 -4.16
C GLY A 151 8.31 -0.75 -2.82
N MET A 152 9.55 -1.20 -2.57
CA MET A 152 9.89 -1.87 -1.31
C MET A 152 9.89 -0.90 -0.14
N VAL A 153 9.28 -1.33 0.96
CA VAL A 153 9.08 -0.57 2.19
C VAL A 153 10.22 -0.85 3.16
N PHE A 154 10.77 0.22 3.73
CA PHE A 154 11.82 0.15 4.74
C PHE A 154 11.49 1.02 5.95
N ASP A 155 11.82 0.57 7.16
CA ASP A 155 11.85 1.47 8.31
C ASP A 155 13.02 2.49 8.21
N THR A 156 13.12 3.38 9.19
CA THR A 156 14.22 4.36 9.25
C THR A 156 15.59 3.71 9.48
N ALA A 157 15.64 2.54 10.12
CA ALA A 157 16.86 1.77 10.35
C ALA A 157 17.36 1.00 9.11
N GLY A 158 16.53 0.83 8.08
CA GLY A 158 16.86 0.12 6.84
C GLY A 158 16.37 -1.33 6.78
N THR A 159 15.51 -1.78 7.69
CA THR A 159 14.88 -3.10 7.63
C THR A 159 13.86 -3.13 6.49
N ASN A 160 13.90 -4.16 5.63
CA ASN A 160 12.93 -4.35 4.54
C ASN A 160 11.68 -5.09 5.04
N TYR A 161 10.50 -4.50 4.84
CA TYR A 161 9.21 -5.06 5.25
C TYR A 161 8.44 -5.73 4.10
N GLY A 162 8.80 -5.48 2.84
CA GLY A 162 8.12 -6.00 1.66
C GLY A 162 7.57 -4.92 0.74
N HIS A 163 6.59 -5.26 -0.09
CA HIS A 163 6.05 -4.36 -1.12
C HIS A 163 5.02 -3.40 -0.52
N THR A 164 5.04 -2.12 -0.91
CA THR A 164 4.05 -1.15 -0.42
C THR A 164 2.63 -1.58 -0.77
N ILE A 165 1.69 -1.30 0.14
CA ILE A 165 0.26 -1.48 -0.12
C ILE A 165 -0.34 -0.33 -0.92
N LEU A 166 0.37 0.80 -1.07
CA LEU A 166 -0.24 2.04 -1.57
C LEU A 166 -0.48 2.01 -3.08
N TRP A 167 0.30 1.25 -3.83
CA TRP A 167 0.14 1.11 -5.27
C TRP A 167 0.71 -0.20 -5.81
N ASP A 168 0.25 -0.55 -7.00
CA ASP A 168 0.76 -1.58 -7.90
C ASP A 168 1.35 -0.88 -9.15
N ASP A 169 2.57 -1.24 -9.54
CA ASP A 169 3.19 -0.69 -10.76
C ASP A 169 2.73 -1.46 -12.00
N LEU A 170 1.51 -1.14 -12.45
CA LEU A 170 0.89 -1.77 -13.62
C LEU A 170 1.70 -1.58 -14.92
N GLY A 171 2.60 -0.59 -14.97
CA GLY A 171 3.34 -0.21 -16.17
C GLY A 171 4.67 -0.94 -16.37
N ASN A 172 5.39 -1.23 -15.28
CA ASN A 172 6.73 -1.85 -15.37
C ASN A 172 6.85 -3.15 -14.57
N ALA A 173 6.51 -3.12 -13.28
CA ALA A 173 6.69 -4.24 -12.37
C ALA A 173 5.42 -4.54 -11.57
N PRO A 174 4.36 -5.07 -12.22
CA PRO A 174 3.10 -5.33 -11.54
C PRO A 174 3.27 -6.43 -10.49
N ILE A 175 2.39 -6.39 -9.49
CA ILE A 175 2.26 -7.44 -8.51
C ILE A 175 1.89 -8.75 -9.22
N THR A 176 2.71 -9.79 -9.02
CA THR A 176 2.53 -11.13 -9.62
C THR A 176 2.35 -12.22 -8.58
N MET A 177 1.83 -13.38 -8.99
CA MET A 177 1.71 -14.54 -8.11
C MET A 177 3.06 -15.02 -7.59
N ASP A 178 3.06 -15.65 -6.41
CA ASP A 178 4.19 -16.20 -5.67
C ASP A 178 5.24 -15.19 -5.19
N GLN A 179 5.13 -13.92 -5.57
CA GLN A 179 6.03 -12.88 -5.09
C GLN A 179 5.86 -12.68 -3.57
N PRO A 180 6.95 -12.47 -2.81
CA PRO A 180 6.87 -12.02 -1.43
C PRO A 180 6.17 -10.67 -1.34
N PHE A 181 5.15 -10.57 -0.50
CA PHE A 181 4.44 -9.32 -0.26
C PHE A 181 4.88 -8.69 1.06
N GLN A 182 4.94 -9.48 2.14
CA GLN A 182 5.38 -9.01 3.45
C GLN A 182 6.43 -9.95 4.03
N LEU A 183 7.58 -9.38 4.36
CA LEU A 183 8.78 -10.11 4.80
C LEU A 183 8.93 -10.17 6.32
N VAL A 184 8.35 -9.19 7.02
CA VAL A 184 8.50 -9.01 8.47
C VAL A 184 7.12 -8.71 9.07
N GLY A 185 6.85 -9.27 10.25
CA GLY A 185 5.62 -8.98 11.01
C GLY A 185 4.86 -10.22 11.46
N PHE A 186 5.24 -11.41 10.99
CA PHE A 186 4.63 -12.68 11.41
C PHE A 186 5.53 -13.47 12.35
N ALA A 187 4.92 -14.39 13.10
CA ALA A 187 5.62 -15.34 13.95
C ALA A 187 6.59 -16.20 13.12
N ASP A 188 7.69 -16.59 13.77
CA ASP A 188 8.71 -17.49 13.22
C ASP A 188 9.30 -17.04 11.88
N ASN A 189 9.30 -15.73 11.63
CA ASN A 189 9.77 -15.09 10.39
C ASN A 189 9.04 -15.63 9.15
N SER A 190 7.76 -15.97 9.25
CA SER A 190 6.97 -16.36 8.09
C SER A 190 6.80 -15.19 7.12
N VAL A 191 6.78 -15.51 5.83
CA VAL A 191 6.64 -14.53 4.74
C VAL A 191 5.26 -14.67 4.13
N SER A 192 4.53 -13.56 4.02
CA SER A 192 3.30 -13.52 3.23
C SER A 192 3.63 -13.38 1.75
N ARG A 193 3.00 -14.18 0.91
CA ARG A 193 3.17 -14.22 -0.55
C ARG A 193 1.86 -13.97 -1.26
N VAL A 194 1.93 -13.39 -2.45
CA VAL A 194 0.77 -13.24 -3.32
C VAL A 194 0.35 -14.61 -3.84
N VAL A 195 -0.91 -15.00 -3.61
CA VAL A 195 -1.46 -16.29 -4.06
C VAL A 195 -2.50 -16.14 -5.17
N ASN A 196 -3.00 -14.92 -5.39
CA ASN A 196 -3.89 -14.64 -6.50
C ASN A 196 -3.77 -13.17 -6.94
N VAL A 197 -3.76 -12.96 -8.24
CA VAL A 197 -3.91 -11.65 -8.88
C VAL A 197 -4.95 -11.80 -9.98
N THR A 198 -6.03 -11.04 -9.93
CA THR A 198 -7.13 -11.16 -10.90
C THR A 198 -7.70 -9.78 -11.25
N PRO A 199 -7.79 -9.40 -12.53
CA PRO A 199 -8.57 -8.24 -12.93
C PRO A 199 -10.07 -8.56 -12.81
N LEU A 200 -10.82 -7.69 -12.16
CA LEU A 200 -12.25 -7.80 -11.95
C LEU A 200 -12.97 -6.70 -12.73
N ASP A 201 -14.01 -7.08 -13.48
CA ASP A 201 -14.91 -6.14 -14.17
C ASP A 201 -15.91 -5.52 -13.17
N VAL A 202 -15.39 -4.84 -12.15
CA VAL A 202 -16.18 -4.19 -11.10
C VAL A 202 -15.75 -2.73 -10.93
N THR A 203 -16.71 -1.89 -10.60
CA THR A 203 -16.47 -0.54 -10.11
C THR A 203 -16.37 -0.60 -8.59
N VAL A 204 -15.27 -0.10 -8.02
CA VAL A 204 -15.12 -0.03 -6.57
C VAL A 204 -15.70 1.30 -6.08
N ILE A 205 -16.66 1.22 -5.16
CA ILE A 205 -17.39 2.36 -4.62
C ILE A 205 -16.91 2.61 -3.20
N THR A 206 -16.39 3.80 -2.98
CA THR A 206 -16.04 4.34 -1.67
C THR A 206 -17.03 5.42 -1.26
N LYS A 207 -16.93 5.92 -0.03
CA LYS A 207 -17.84 6.97 0.45
C LYS A 207 -17.77 8.24 -0.39
N THR A 208 -16.58 8.56 -0.90
CA THR A 208 -16.25 9.85 -1.51
C THR A 208 -15.93 9.73 -3.01
N SER A 209 -15.69 8.53 -3.53
CA SER A 209 -15.22 8.33 -4.90
C SER A 209 -15.63 6.98 -5.50
N ASN A 210 -15.73 6.94 -6.82
CA ASN A 210 -15.98 5.73 -7.61
C ASN A 210 -14.78 5.45 -8.49
N PHE A 211 -14.22 4.25 -8.37
CA PHE A 211 -13.08 3.79 -9.16
C PHE A 211 -13.58 2.92 -10.30
N THR A 212 -13.31 3.38 -11.53
CA THR A 212 -13.79 2.72 -12.75
C THR A 212 -13.09 1.38 -12.97
N LYS A 213 -13.72 0.54 -13.77
CA LYS A 213 -13.25 -0.80 -14.07
C LYS A 213 -11.99 -0.75 -14.98
N PRO A 214 -11.11 -1.77 -14.93
CA PRO A 214 -11.15 -2.91 -14.02
C PRO A 214 -10.56 -2.57 -12.65
N ALA A 215 -10.94 -3.32 -11.61
CA ALA A 215 -10.24 -3.35 -10.34
C ALA A 215 -9.25 -4.52 -10.34
N ILE A 216 -8.03 -4.33 -9.86
CA ILE A 216 -7.05 -5.41 -9.70
C ILE A 216 -7.18 -5.99 -8.31
N TYR A 217 -7.66 -7.23 -8.23
CA TYR A 217 -7.75 -7.99 -6.99
C TYR A 217 -6.43 -8.69 -6.71
N VAL A 218 -5.88 -8.50 -5.51
CA VAL A 218 -4.68 -9.18 -5.04
C VAL A 218 -5.02 -9.88 -3.72
N ARG A 219 -4.71 -11.17 -3.64
CA ARG A 219 -4.80 -11.96 -2.40
C ARG A 219 -3.41 -12.44 -2.00
N THR A 220 -3.09 -12.31 -0.73
CA THR A 220 -1.87 -12.89 -0.14
C THR A 220 -2.20 -14.06 0.78
N ALA A 221 -1.22 -14.89 1.11
CA ALA A 221 -1.30 -15.94 2.13
C ALA A 221 0.09 -16.18 2.75
N GLY A 222 0.16 -16.87 3.89
CA GLY A 222 1.44 -17.22 4.53
C GLY A 222 1.79 -16.41 5.78
N GLY A 223 0.86 -15.60 6.30
CA GLY A 223 0.87 -15.16 7.69
C GLY A 223 0.27 -16.25 8.57
N GLY A 224 0.99 -16.82 9.51
CA GLY A 224 0.38 -17.83 10.41
C GLY A 224 -0.26 -17.16 11.62
N SER A 225 0.60 -16.45 12.34
CA SER A 225 0.27 -15.84 13.62
C SER A 225 1.16 -14.63 13.86
N ILE A 226 0.79 -13.82 14.85
CA ILE A 226 1.60 -12.71 15.33
C ILE A 226 1.80 -12.95 16.83
N LYS A 227 3.06 -12.94 17.28
CA LYS A 227 3.39 -13.01 18.71
C LYS A 227 3.13 -11.65 19.35
N THR A 228 2.28 -11.63 20.38
CA THR A 228 1.98 -10.44 21.20
C THR A 228 2.20 -10.78 22.68
N PRO A 229 2.36 -9.80 23.58
CA PRO A 229 2.51 -10.07 25.02
C PRO A 229 1.27 -10.68 25.66
N VAL A 230 0.11 -10.53 25.03
CA VAL A 230 -1.15 -11.16 25.48
C VAL A 230 -1.34 -12.56 24.92
N GLY A 231 -0.38 -13.05 24.12
CA GLY A 231 -0.40 -14.38 23.54
C GLY A 231 -0.09 -14.36 22.05
N GLU A 232 0.04 -15.55 21.49
CA GLU A 232 0.10 -15.73 20.05
C GLU A 232 -1.31 -15.60 19.47
N VAL A 233 -1.50 -14.62 18.60
CA VAL A 233 -2.75 -14.48 17.87
C VAL A 233 -2.56 -15.14 16.51
N SER A 234 -3.06 -16.37 16.40
CA SER A 234 -3.18 -17.07 15.12
C SER A 234 -4.44 -16.61 14.42
N PHE A 235 -4.34 -16.36 13.12
CA PHE A 235 -5.49 -16.00 12.31
C PHE A 235 -5.75 -17.14 11.34
N SER A 236 -6.93 -17.75 11.41
CA SER A 236 -7.36 -18.66 10.36
C SER A 236 -7.67 -17.84 9.11
N GLY A 237 -6.70 -17.78 8.19
CA GLY A 237 -6.81 -17.08 6.91
C GLY A 237 -6.35 -15.62 6.95
N THR A 238 -5.06 -15.36 7.20
CA THR A 238 -4.39 -14.04 7.18
C THR A 238 -4.36 -13.35 5.82
N ASP A 239 -5.25 -13.72 4.92
CA ASP A 239 -5.12 -13.33 3.54
C ASP A 239 -5.41 -11.85 3.45
N ALA A 240 -4.38 -11.06 3.13
CA ALA A 240 -4.62 -9.69 2.71
C ALA A 240 -5.39 -9.77 1.40
N VAL A 241 -6.57 -9.16 1.36
CA VAL A 241 -7.40 -8.99 0.18
C VAL A 241 -7.38 -7.51 -0.16
N LEU A 242 -6.73 -7.18 -1.27
CA LEU A 242 -6.47 -5.82 -1.69
C LEU A 242 -7.11 -5.58 -3.07
N TYR A 243 -7.67 -4.40 -3.25
CA TYR A 243 -8.20 -3.94 -4.52
C TYR A 243 -7.47 -2.67 -4.93
N PHE A 244 -6.84 -2.72 -6.10
CA PHE A 244 -6.20 -1.57 -6.73
C PHE A 244 -7.03 -1.08 -7.92
N ASP A 245 -6.96 0.22 -8.19
CA ASP A 245 -7.55 0.81 -9.39
C ASP A 245 -6.73 0.38 -10.61
N GLY A 246 -7.37 -0.27 -11.59
CA GLY A 246 -6.66 -0.80 -12.77
C GLY A 246 -6.16 0.24 -13.74
N SER A 247 -6.49 1.52 -13.56
CA SER A 247 -5.99 2.61 -14.39
C SER A 247 -4.73 3.27 -13.82
N THR A 248 -4.68 3.42 -12.49
CA THR A 248 -3.63 4.18 -11.79
C THR A 248 -2.73 3.30 -10.94
N GLY A 249 -3.12 2.05 -10.70
CA GLY A 249 -2.45 1.14 -9.77
C GLY A 249 -2.65 1.52 -8.31
N MET A 250 -3.38 2.58 -7.97
CA MET A 250 -3.54 3.02 -6.59
C MET A 250 -4.37 2.02 -5.79
N PHE A 251 -3.99 1.76 -4.54
CA PHE A 251 -4.81 0.98 -3.62
C PHE A 251 -6.10 1.73 -3.29
N VAL A 252 -7.23 1.04 -3.45
CA VAL A 252 -8.58 1.60 -3.27
C VAL A 252 -9.21 1.10 -1.99
N THR A 253 -9.20 -0.20 -1.75
CA THR A 253 -9.85 -0.77 -0.56
C THR A 253 -9.31 -2.16 -0.29
N GLY A 254 -9.40 -2.62 0.95
CA GLY A 254 -8.99 -3.96 1.29
C GLY A 254 -9.07 -4.27 2.76
N PHE A 255 -8.94 -5.55 3.03
CA PHE A 255 -8.83 -6.13 4.36
C PHE A 255 -7.47 -6.80 4.46
N PHE A 256 -6.71 -6.46 5.49
CA PHE A 256 -5.39 -7.04 5.71
C PHE A 256 -5.10 -7.01 7.21
N PRO A 257 -4.59 -8.11 7.80
CA PRO A 257 -4.23 -8.15 9.22
C PRO A 257 -2.98 -7.30 9.50
N THR A 258 -2.14 -7.09 8.48
CA THR A 258 -0.93 -6.29 8.55
C THR A 258 -0.51 -5.91 7.13
N ALA A 259 0.37 -4.92 7.01
CA ALA A 259 0.87 -4.40 5.75
C ALA A 259 2.32 -3.94 5.94
N PRO A 260 3.20 -4.05 4.92
CA PRO A 260 4.58 -3.57 5.03
C PRO A 260 4.69 -2.11 5.51
N ASP A 261 3.88 -1.19 4.97
CA ASP A 261 3.86 0.22 5.37
C ASP A 261 3.50 0.43 6.85
N LEU A 262 2.60 -0.40 7.39
CA LEU A 262 2.20 -0.37 8.80
C LEU A 262 3.26 -1.02 9.69
N ALA A 263 3.82 -2.15 9.26
CA ALA A 263 4.81 -2.91 10.00
C ALA A 263 6.13 -2.12 10.15
N ALA A 264 6.53 -1.35 9.14
CA ALA A 264 7.65 -0.41 9.21
C ALA A 264 7.46 0.70 10.26
N CYS A 265 6.23 0.88 10.71
CA CYS A 265 5.82 1.80 11.76
C CYS A 265 5.52 1.10 13.10
N GLY A 266 5.96 -0.14 13.30
CA GLY A 266 5.76 -0.85 14.57
C GLY A 266 4.31 -1.27 14.84
N VAL A 267 3.42 -1.11 13.85
CA VAL A 267 2.07 -1.69 13.91
C VAL A 267 2.19 -3.18 13.64
N LYS A 268 1.78 -3.98 14.62
CA LYS A 268 1.86 -5.44 14.57
C LYS A 268 0.63 -6.04 13.90
N LEU A 269 -0.54 -5.46 14.17
CA LEU A 269 -1.83 -5.98 13.73
C LEU A 269 -2.80 -4.83 13.49
N VAL A 270 -3.61 -4.96 12.44
CA VAL A 270 -4.76 -4.09 12.19
C VAL A 270 -5.98 -4.89 11.74
N TYR A 271 -7.15 -4.40 12.15
CA TYR A 271 -8.43 -4.77 11.57
C TYR A 271 -9.22 -3.51 11.33
N PHE A 272 -9.42 -3.18 10.06
CA PHE A 272 -10.33 -2.10 9.68
C PHE A 272 -11.66 -2.69 9.23
N MET A 273 -12.75 -2.00 9.57
CA MET A 273 -14.09 -2.42 9.21
C MET A 273 -14.95 -1.20 8.87
N ASP A 274 -15.03 -0.87 7.59
CA ASP A 274 -15.87 0.20 7.09
C ASP A 274 -17.35 -0.19 7.17
N GLN A 275 -18.03 0.30 8.20
CA GLN A 275 -19.43 -0.01 8.45
C GLN A 275 -20.34 0.64 7.42
N TRP A 276 -19.92 1.74 6.80
CA TRP A 276 -20.65 2.33 5.68
C TRP A 276 -20.62 1.39 4.47
N GLY A 277 -19.43 0.89 4.09
CA GLY A 277 -19.28 -0.10 3.02
C GLY A 277 -20.06 -1.39 3.28
N MET A 278 -20.10 -1.86 4.53
CA MET A 278 -20.95 -2.98 4.96
C MET A 278 -22.44 -2.69 4.77
N TYR A 279 -22.90 -1.50 5.18
CA TYR A 279 -24.29 -1.08 5.02
C TYR A 279 -24.69 -1.04 3.54
N MET A 280 -23.87 -0.43 2.69
CA MET A 280 -24.12 -0.34 1.26
C MET A 280 -24.13 -1.73 0.60
N SER A 281 -23.17 -2.59 0.94
CA SER A 281 -23.10 -3.97 0.44
C SER A 281 -24.32 -4.81 0.80
N ARG A 282 -24.98 -4.54 1.93
CA ARG A 282 -26.16 -5.27 2.40
C ARG A 282 -27.45 -4.74 1.80
N ASN A 283 -27.59 -3.41 1.68
CA ASN A 283 -28.88 -2.78 1.35
C ASN A 283 -28.96 -2.25 -0.08
N HIS A 284 -27.82 -2.02 -0.73
CA HIS A 284 -27.72 -1.40 -2.06
C HIS A 284 -26.88 -2.24 -3.01
N LYS A 285 -26.88 -3.57 -2.84
CA LYS A 285 -26.07 -4.47 -3.66
C LYS A 285 -26.49 -4.39 -5.13
N GLU A 286 -25.54 -4.01 -5.98
CA GLU A 286 -25.73 -3.90 -7.42
C GLU A 286 -24.70 -4.77 -8.17
N LYS A 287 -25.10 -5.34 -9.32
CA LYS A 287 -24.20 -6.16 -10.13
C LYS A 287 -23.07 -5.29 -10.72
N GLY A 288 -21.83 -5.76 -10.63
CA GLY A 288 -20.66 -5.05 -11.15
C GLY A 288 -20.18 -3.89 -10.26
N LYS A 289 -20.72 -3.77 -9.04
CA LYS A 289 -20.28 -2.80 -8.04
C LYS A 289 -19.77 -3.54 -6.81
N LEU A 290 -18.61 -3.10 -6.32
CA LEU A 290 -18.02 -3.53 -5.06
C LEU A 290 -17.99 -2.32 -4.14
N TYR A 291 -18.77 -2.34 -3.06
CA TYR A 291 -18.61 -1.31 -2.03
C TYR A 291 -17.38 -1.64 -1.17
N THR A 292 -16.78 -0.59 -0.62
CA THR A 292 -15.62 -0.65 0.26
C THR A 292 -15.73 -1.78 1.28
N TYR A 293 -14.62 -2.49 1.48
CA TYR A 293 -14.49 -3.58 2.43
C TYR A 293 -13.19 -3.45 3.20
N GLY A 294 -13.24 -3.56 4.52
CA GLY A 294 -12.10 -3.30 5.38
C GLY A 294 -11.87 -1.79 5.54
N ILE A 295 -10.79 -1.25 4.95
CA ILE A 295 -10.56 0.19 4.83
C ILE A 295 -10.73 0.63 3.38
N GLY A 296 -11.24 1.84 3.13
CA GLY A 296 -11.45 2.37 1.78
C GLY A 296 -10.79 3.71 1.56
N PHE A 297 -10.47 4.02 0.31
CA PHE A 297 -10.01 5.34 -0.11
C PHE A 297 -11.03 6.39 0.32
N TYR A 298 -10.53 7.52 0.81
CA TYR A 298 -11.35 8.60 1.32
C TYR A 298 -11.00 9.93 0.66
N ASP A 299 -9.72 10.30 0.58
CA ASP A 299 -9.32 11.60 0.07
C ASP A 299 -7.85 11.62 -0.40
N THR A 300 -7.52 12.56 -1.27
CA THR A 300 -6.17 12.81 -1.76
C THR A 300 -6.08 14.21 -2.39
N ASN A 301 -4.92 14.84 -2.29
CA ASN A 301 -4.60 16.04 -3.07
C ASN A 301 -3.87 15.74 -4.38
N SER A 302 -3.77 14.47 -4.77
CA SER A 302 -3.18 14.07 -6.05
C SER A 302 -4.17 14.26 -7.20
N GLU A 303 -3.66 14.75 -8.33
CA GLU A 303 -4.41 14.85 -9.58
C GLU A 303 -4.33 13.52 -10.35
N PHE A 304 -5.25 12.61 -10.03
CA PHE A 304 -5.47 11.41 -10.83
C PHE A 304 -6.15 11.79 -12.15
N GLY A 305 -5.42 11.73 -13.28
CA GLY A 305 -5.94 12.09 -14.60
C GLY A 305 -5.41 13.40 -15.21
N ALA A 306 -4.64 14.21 -14.47
CA ALA A 306 -3.75 15.16 -15.12
C ALA A 306 -2.63 14.32 -15.74
N ALA A 307 -2.77 13.97 -17.03
CA ALA A 307 -1.61 13.57 -17.79
C ALA A 307 -0.57 14.65 -17.51
N GLU A 308 0.56 14.31 -16.87
CA GLU A 308 1.71 15.17 -17.00
C GLU A 308 1.82 15.39 -18.51
N THR A 309 1.72 16.65 -18.93
CA THR A 309 2.35 17.03 -20.17
C THR A 309 3.81 16.76 -19.88
N VAL A 310 4.22 15.51 -20.12
CA VAL A 310 5.61 15.15 -20.20
C VAL A 310 6.09 16.15 -21.22
N GLN A 311 6.84 17.15 -20.76
CA GLN A 311 7.66 17.92 -21.67
C GLN A 311 8.63 16.87 -22.19
N PHE A 312 8.22 16.18 -23.24
CA PHE A 312 9.13 15.78 -24.28
C PHE A 312 9.80 17.10 -24.63
N SER A 313 10.93 17.40 -23.99
CA SER A 313 11.99 18.10 -24.67
C SER A 313 12.15 17.26 -25.91
N LYS A 314 11.56 17.73 -27.01
CA LYS A 314 11.72 17.12 -28.31
C LYS A 314 13.22 17.00 -28.44
N SER A 315 13.77 15.80 -28.28
CA SER A 315 15.16 15.56 -28.62
C SER A 315 15.25 16.12 -30.03
N GLU A 316 16.07 17.15 -30.23
CA GLU A 316 16.14 17.86 -31.51
C GLU A 316 16.44 16.88 -32.67
N THR A 317 16.89 15.67 -32.34
CA THR A 317 16.89 14.49 -33.19
C THR A 317 15.70 13.58 -32.92
N ASP A 318 14.76 13.55 -33.87
CA ASP A 318 13.66 12.59 -33.96
C ASP A 318 14.21 11.16 -33.83
N THR A 319 13.98 10.51 -32.69
CA THR A 319 14.43 9.13 -32.43
C THR A 319 13.82 8.14 -33.42
N ARG A 320 12.75 8.53 -34.13
CA ARG A 320 12.24 7.82 -35.31
C ARG A 320 13.27 7.74 -36.42
N TYR A 321 14.04 8.79 -36.71
CA TYR A 321 15.12 8.73 -37.71
C TYR A 321 16.29 7.88 -37.20
N LEU A 322 16.59 7.92 -35.90
CA LEU A 322 17.63 7.07 -35.32
C LEU A 322 17.25 5.59 -35.42
N TYR A 323 16.04 5.22 -35.02
CA TYR A 323 15.52 3.85 -35.15
C TYR A 323 15.45 3.41 -36.62
N THR A 324 14.92 4.26 -37.50
CA THR A 324 14.84 3.96 -38.94
C THR A 324 16.23 3.81 -39.55
N ALA A 325 17.21 4.64 -39.16
CA ALA A 325 18.60 4.53 -39.59
C ALA A 325 19.27 3.25 -39.06
N VAL A 326 19.02 2.86 -37.80
CA VAL A 326 19.52 1.61 -37.22
C VAL A 326 18.94 0.39 -37.93
N VAL A 327 17.63 0.39 -38.21
CA VAL A 327 16.96 -0.68 -38.97
C VAL A 327 17.48 -0.74 -40.42
N LEU A 328 17.61 0.41 -41.11
CA LEU A 328 18.18 0.47 -42.45
C LEU A 328 19.62 -0.04 -42.49
N LEU A 329 20.44 0.34 -41.50
CA LEU A 329 21.81 -0.15 -41.37
C LEU A 329 21.87 -1.65 -41.11
N LEU A 330 20.95 -2.20 -40.30
CA LEU A 330 20.80 -3.65 -40.09
C LEU A 330 20.42 -4.37 -41.39
N VAL A 331 19.44 -3.86 -42.14
CA VAL A 331 19.01 -4.44 -43.42
C VAL A 331 20.13 -4.38 -44.46
N LEU A 332 20.83 -3.25 -44.58
CA LEU A 332 21.99 -3.09 -45.47
C LEU A 332 23.14 -4.01 -45.08
N ALA A 333 23.42 -4.15 -43.78
CA ALA A 333 24.45 -5.07 -43.29
C ALA A 333 24.11 -6.54 -43.62
N LEU A 334 22.84 -6.94 -43.44
CA LEU A 334 22.35 -8.27 -43.81
C LEU A 334 22.43 -8.48 -45.33
N PHE A 335 22.08 -7.48 -46.13
CA PHE A 335 22.14 -7.56 -47.59
C PHE A 335 23.59 -7.68 -48.10
N VAL A 336 24.53 -6.91 -47.55
CA VAL A 336 25.95 -7.02 -47.91
C VAL A 336 26.56 -8.35 -47.44
N ALA A 337 26.17 -8.84 -46.26
CA ALA A 337 26.58 -10.15 -45.77
C ALA A 337 26.03 -11.29 -46.64
N TRP A 338 24.78 -11.18 -47.10
CA TRP A 338 24.16 -12.13 -48.02
C TRP A 338 24.85 -12.13 -49.39
N ARG A 339 25.16 -10.94 -49.94
CA ARG A 339 25.84 -10.81 -51.24
C ARG A 339 27.29 -11.31 -51.23
N LYS A 340 27.96 -11.33 -50.07
CA LYS A 340 29.31 -11.92 -49.90
C LYS A 340 29.32 -13.44 -49.67
N ARG A 341 28.16 -14.05 -49.41
CA ARG A 341 28.01 -15.51 -49.28
C ARG A 341 27.65 -16.19 -50.60
N ARG A 342 27.14 -15.44 -51.58
CA ARG A 342 27.11 -15.85 -53.00
C ARG A 342 28.46 -15.55 -53.65
#